data_AF-A0A0G1SML4-F1
#
_entry.id   AF-A0A0G1SML4-F1
#
_cell.length_a   1.000
_cell.length_b   1.000
_cell.length_c   1.000
_cell.angle_alpha   90.00
_cell.angle_beta   90.00
_cell.angle_gamma   90.00
#
_symmetry.space_group_name_H-M   'P 1'
#
loop_
_entity.id
_entity.type
_entity.pdbx_description
1 polymer ?
#
loop_
_entity_poly.entity_id
_entity_poly.type
_entity_poly.pdbx_seq_one_letter_code
_entity_poly.pdbx_strand_id
1 'polypeptide(L)'
;MYKVVSITYPLRRISFYAAGFLSVASLLFYVYFISQAVSAAVKTAEADKEIAAFSRELTALETAYIEKKSSITAELAKQLGFQESENPEFISRKALSEGLSLGAGI
;
A
#
# COMPACT_ATOMS: atom_id res chain seq x y z
N MET A 1 57.07 9.79 -44.34
CA MET A 1 57.51 9.99 -42.94
C MET A 1 56.56 9.21 -42.04
N TYR A 2 56.90 7.96 -41.68
CA TYR A 2 56.00 7.09 -40.92
C TYR A 2 56.17 7.36 -39.42
N LYS A 3 55.13 7.89 -38.77
CA LYS A 3 55.06 7.99 -37.31
C LYS A 3 54.74 6.60 -36.78
N VAL A 4 55.78 5.88 -36.34
CA VAL A 4 55.59 4.63 -35.62
C VAL A 4 55.04 4.99 -34.24
N VAL A 5 53.74 4.74 -34.05
CA VAL A 5 53.11 4.85 -32.73
C VAL A 5 53.66 3.69 -31.90
N SER A 6 54.72 3.94 -31.14
CA SER A 6 55.18 3.02 -30.12
C SER A 6 54.12 2.98 -29.03
N ILE A 7 53.29 1.93 -29.04
CA ILE A 7 52.32 1.67 -27.97
C ILE A 7 53.13 1.47 -26.69
N THR A 8 53.14 2.49 -25.84
CA THR A 8 53.89 2.53 -24.60
C THR A 8 53.39 1.43 -23.66
N TYR A 9 54.26 0.45 -23.33
CA TYR A 9 54.01 -0.69 -22.43
C TYR A 9 53.20 -0.42 -21.14
N PRO A 10 53.36 0.70 -20.39
CA PRO A 10 52.55 0.98 -19.20
C PRO A 10 51.05 1.08 -19.49
N LEU A 11 50.65 1.53 -20.69
CA LEU A 11 49.24 1.70 -21.03
C LEU A 11 48.52 0.35 -21.12
N ARG A 12 49.16 -0.65 -21.74
CA ARG A 12 48.61 -2.01 -21.86
C ARG A 12 48.40 -2.67 -20.49
N ARG A 13 49.34 -2.44 -19.56
CA ARG A 13 49.28 -3.00 -18.21
C ARG A 13 48.10 -2.41 -17.42
N ILE A 14 47.89 -1.10 -17.50
CA ILE A 14 46.77 -0.43 -16.81
C ILE A 14 45.43 -0.90 -17.37
N SER A 15 45.29 -0.98 -18.70
CA SER A 15 44.06 -1.49 -19.33
C SER A 15 43.72 -2.91 -18.89
N PHE A 16 44.72 -3.79 -18.75
CA PHE A 16 44.51 -5.16 -18.30
C PHE A 16 43.99 -5.23 -16.86
N TYR A 17 44.61 -4.48 -15.93
CA TYR A 17 44.14 -4.43 -14.54
C TYR A 17 42.79 -3.72 -14.41
N ALA A 18 42.53 -2.67 -15.20
CA ALA A 18 41.25 -2.00 -15.23
C ALA A 18 40.12 -2.93 -15.70
N ALA A 19 40.37 -3.72 -16.76
CA ALA A 19 39.41 -4.72 -17.24
C ALA A 19 39.17 -5.82 -16.19
N GLY A 20 40.22 -6.30 -15.53
CA GLY A 20 40.09 -7.26 -14.43
C GLY A 20 39.28 -6.72 -13.26
N PHE A 21 39.58 -5.48 -12.82
CA PHE A 21 38.83 -4.81 -11.77
C PHE A 21 37.36 -4.62 -12.16
N LEU A 22 37.09 -4.16 -13.38
CA LEU A 22 35.74 -3.97 -13.88
C LEU A 22 34.95 -5.29 -13.92
N SER A 23 35.59 -6.38 -14.33
CA SER A 23 34.97 -7.71 -14.33
C SER A 23 34.59 -8.16 -12.92
N VAL A 24 35.49 -7.99 -11.95
CA VAL A 24 35.22 -8.35 -10.55
C VAL A 24 34.15 -7.45 -9.95
N ALA A 25 34.24 -6.14 -10.17
CA ALA A 25 33.25 -5.17 -9.71
C ALA A 25 31.86 -5.47 -10.29
N SER A 26 31.78 -5.83 -11.58
CA SER A 26 30.53 -6.22 -12.23
C SER A 26 29.90 -7.46 -11.57
N LEU A 27 30.70 -8.46 -11.21
CA LEU A 27 30.21 -9.65 -10.49
C LEU A 27 29.69 -9.30 -9.10
N LEU A 28 30.41 -8.45 -8.36
CA LEU A 28 29.97 -8.01 -7.02
C LEU A 28 28.66 -7.21 -7.11
N PHE A 29 28.56 -6.29 -8.06
CA PHE A 29 27.33 -5.55 -8.28
C PHE A 29 26.19 -6.46 -8.69
N TYR A 30 26.43 -7.43 -9.56
CA TYR A 30 25.41 -8.39 -10.00
C TYR A 30 24.79 -9.13 -8.81
N VAL A 31 25.62 -9.67 -7.91
CA VAL A 31 25.15 -10.36 -6.70
C VAL A 31 24.39 -9.39 -5.78
N TYR A 32 24.90 -8.18 -5.59
CA TYR A 32 24.25 -7.14 -4.78
C TYR A 32 22.86 -6.78 -5.31
N PHE A 33 22.74 -6.50 -6.62
CA PHE A 33 21.48 -6.14 -7.25
C PHE A 33 20.47 -7.29 -7.20
N ILE A 34 20.90 -8.54 -7.37
CA ILE A 34 20.01 -9.70 -7.22
C ILE A 34 19.49 -9.80 -5.79
N SER A 35 20.36 -9.70 -4.80
CA SER A 35 19.94 -9.78 -3.38
C SER A 35 18.94 -8.69 -3.04
N GLN A 36 19.15 -7.48 -3.55
CA GLN A 36 18.24 -6.36 -3.36
C GLN A 36 16.90 -6.58 -4.07
N ALA A 37 16.92 -7.05 -5.32
CA ALA A 37 15.72 -7.33 -6.10
C ALA A 37 14.86 -8.44 -5.47
N VAL A 38 15.50 -9.52 -5.01
CA VAL A 38 14.82 -10.62 -4.30
C VAL A 38 14.18 -10.10 -3.01
N SER A 39 14.92 -9.33 -2.21
CA SER A 39 14.40 -8.80 -0.94
C SER A 39 13.24 -7.82 -1.16
N ALA A 40 13.32 -6.98 -2.19
CA ALA A 40 12.24 -6.07 -2.55
C ALA A 40 11.00 -6.84 -2.99
N ALA A 41 11.16 -7.83 -3.88
CA ALA A 41 10.06 -8.67 -4.36
C ALA A 41 9.38 -9.42 -3.22
N VAL A 42 10.14 -9.98 -2.28
CA VAL A 42 9.58 -10.68 -1.10
C VAL A 42 8.78 -9.72 -0.23
N LYS A 43 9.33 -8.54 0.10
CA LYS A 43 8.61 -7.55 0.92
C LYS A 43 7.32 -7.06 0.27
N THR A 44 7.36 -6.81 -1.04
CA THR A 44 6.14 -6.44 -1.79
C THR A 44 5.12 -7.57 -1.77
N ALA A 45 5.54 -8.81 -1.99
CA ALA A 45 4.65 -9.95 -1.96
C ALA A 45 4.03 -10.21 -0.57
N GLU A 46 4.77 -9.93 0.51
CA GLU A 46 4.23 -9.98 1.88
C GLU A 46 3.20 -8.88 2.13
N ALA A 47 3.49 -7.64 1.72
CA ALA A 47 2.55 -6.53 1.82
C ALA A 47 1.26 -6.80 1.01
N ASP A 48 1.38 -7.33 -0.20
CA ASP A 48 0.23 -7.68 -1.04
C ASP A 48 -0.65 -8.76 -0.39
N LYS A 49 -0.05 -9.74 0.31
CA LYS A 49 -0.79 -10.75 1.07
C LYS A 49 -1.56 -10.14 2.23
N GLU A 50 -0.94 -9.22 2.97
CA GLU A 50 -1.57 -8.53 4.09
C GLU A 50 -2.74 -7.65 3.62
N ILE A 51 -2.54 -6.88 2.54
CA ILE A 51 -3.60 -6.08 1.91
C ILE A 51 -4.75 -6.98 1.43
N ALA A 52 -4.45 -8.12 0.83
CA ALA A 52 -5.46 -9.07 0.38
C ALA A 52 -6.23 -9.69 1.55
N ALA A 53 -5.57 -9.98 2.68
CA ALA A 53 -6.23 -10.48 3.88
C ALA A 53 -7.18 -9.43 4.48
N PHE A 54 -6.71 -8.19 4.64
CA PHE A 54 -7.53 -7.09 5.15
C PHE A 54 -8.72 -6.80 4.23
N SER A 55 -8.51 -6.80 2.91
CA SER A 55 -9.56 -6.57 1.93
C SER A 55 -10.65 -7.65 2.00
N ARG A 56 -10.28 -8.93 2.23
CA ARG A 56 -11.27 -10.01 2.43
C ARG A 56 -12.10 -9.80 3.68
N GLU A 57 -11.48 -9.41 4.79
CA GLU A 57 -12.18 -9.11 6.04
C GLU A 57 -13.14 -7.93 5.87
N LEU A 58 -12.69 -6.86 5.20
CA LEU A 58 -13.51 -5.70 4.88
C LEU A 58 -14.70 -6.08 4.00
N THR A 59 -14.49 -6.84 2.92
CA THR A 59 -15.57 -7.29 2.04
C THR A 59 -16.58 -8.17 2.78
N ALA A 60 -16.11 -9.05 3.68
CA ALA A 60 -17.00 -9.85 4.51
C ALA A 60 -17.87 -8.97 5.43
N LEU A 61 -17.26 -7.95 6.05
CA LEU A 61 -17.97 -7.00 6.90
C LEU A 61 -18.98 -6.15 6.11
N GLU A 62 -18.60 -5.66 4.93
CA GLU A 62 -19.48 -4.91 4.04
C GLU A 62 -20.68 -5.75 3.61
N THR A 63 -20.45 -7.02 3.28
CA THR A 63 -21.52 -7.96 2.92
C THR A 63 -22.47 -8.15 4.10
N ALA A 64 -21.95 -8.42 5.30
CA ALA A 64 -22.75 -8.57 6.51
C ALA A 64 -23.54 -7.30 6.86
N TYR A 65 -22.95 -6.13 6.65
CA TYR A 65 -23.63 -4.85 6.84
C TYR A 65 -24.77 -4.65 5.82
N ILE A 66 -24.53 -4.96 4.55
CA ILE A 66 -25.55 -4.85 3.49
C ILE A 66 -26.71 -5.80 3.77
N GLU A 67 -26.43 -7.05 4.13
CA GLU A 67 -27.46 -8.03 4.51
C GLU A 67 -28.31 -7.52 5.68
N LYS A 68 -27.66 -7.04 6.74
CA LYS A 68 -28.36 -6.52 7.91
C LYS A 68 -29.16 -5.26 7.58
N LYS A 69 -28.61 -4.35 6.78
CA LYS A 69 -29.33 -3.17 6.29
C LYS A 69 -30.54 -3.55 5.45
N SER A 70 -30.40 -4.54 4.57
CA SER A 70 -31.50 -5.05 3.74
C SER A 70 -32.60 -5.72 4.56
N SER A 71 -32.27 -6.27 5.74
CA SER A 71 -33.26 -6.86 6.64
C SER A 71 -34.12 -5.83 7.39
N ILE A 72 -33.63 -4.59 7.54
CA ILE A 72 -34.36 -3.50 8.20
C ILE A 72 -35.36 -2.92 7.20
N THR A 73 -36.56 -3.49 7.18
CA THR A 73 -37.69 -3.07 6.32
C THR A 73 -38.86 -2.57 7.15
N ALA A 74 -39.74 -1.77 6.54
CA ALA A 74 -40.96 -1.29 7.19
C ALA A 74 -41.88 -2.45 7.61
N GLU A 75 -41.93 -3.52 6.81
CA GLU A 75 -42.57 -4.79 7.16
C GLU A 75 -41.99 -5.42 8.43
N LEU A 76 -40.66 -5.49 8.59
CA LEU A 76 -40.04 -5.99 9.82
C LEU A 76 -40.41 -5.11 11.03
N ALA A 77 -40.41 -3.78 10.87
CA ALA A 77 -40.80 -2.86 11.93
C ALA A 77 -42.27 -3.09 12.36
N LYS A 78 -43.18 -3.28 11.40
CA LYS A 78 -44.58 -3.62 11.69
C LYS A 78 -44.72 -4.98 12.38
N GLN A 79 -43.96 -5.99 11.97
CA GLN A 79 -43.95 -7.31 12.62
C GLN A 79 -43.42 -7.26 14.06
N LEU A 80 -42.47 -6.37 14.35
CA LEU A 80 -41.95 -6.13 15.70
C LEU A 80 -42.90 -5.27 16.57
N GLY A 81 -44.07 -4.88 16.05
CA GLY A 81 -45.08 -4.11 16.78
C GLY A 81 -44.88 -2.60 16.76
N PHE A 82 -43.95 -2.09 15.96
CA PHE A 82 -43.79 -0.65 15.76
C PHE A 82 -44.93 -0.11 14.87
N GLN A 83 -45.47 1.04 15.26
CA GLN A 83 -46.48 1.77 14.50
C GLN A 83 -45.86 3.01 13.85
N GLU A 84 -46.38 3.37 12.68
CA GLU A 84 -45.94 4.55 11.94
C GLU A 84 -46.39 5.81 12.71
N SER A 85 -45.45 6.68 13.07
CA SER A 85 -45.76 7.89 13.84
C SER A 85 -46.42 8.94 12.95
N GLU A 86 -47.58 9.46 13.36
CA GLU A 86 -48.29 10.55 12.66
C GLU A 86 -47.53 11.88 12.68
N ASN A 87 -46.55 12.03 13.58
CA ASN A 87 -45.73 13.24 13.73
C ASN A 87 -44.24 12.84 13.86
N PRO A 88 -43.54 12.59 12.73
CA PRO A 88 -42.13 12.24 12.78
C PRO A 88 -41.29 13.43 13.27
N GLU A 89 -40.61 13.25 14.41
CA GLU A 89 -39.67 14.24 14.93
C GLU A 89 -38.35 14.15 14.15
N PHE A 90 -38.15 15.06 13.20
CA PHE A 90 -36.93 15.13 12.41
C PHE A 90 -35.80 15.76 13.20
N ILE A 91 -34.83 14.96 13.64
CA ILE A 91 -33.60 15.48 14.24
C ILE A 91 -32.71 16.03 13.12
N SER A 92 -32.61 17.35 13.01
CA SER A 92 -31.71 17.98 12.05
C SER A 92 -30.24 17.79 12.48
N ARG A 93 -29.34 17.45 11.53
CA ARG A 93 -27.90 17.26 11.83
C ARG A 93 -27.22 18.51 12.39
N LYS A 94 -27.82 19.71 12.21
CA LYS A 94 -27.31 20.96 12.79
C LYS A 94 -27.35 20.96 14.32
N ALA A 95 -28.36 20.34 14.93
CA ALA A 95 -28.50 20.30 16.38
C ALA A 95 -27.44 19.41 17.06
N LEU A 96 -26.88 18.42 16.33
CA LEU A 96 -25.89 17.50 16.86
C LEU A 96 -24.51 18.18 17.06
N SER A 97 -24.17 19.21 16.28
CA SER A 97 -22.91 19.96 16.45
C SER A 97 -22.94 20.95 17.61
N GLU A 98 -24.13 21.44 18.01
CA GLU A 98 -24.25 22.39 19.13
C GLU A 98 -24.06 21.73 20.50
N GLY A 99 -24.35 20.42 20.63
CA GLY A 99 -24.22 19.68 21.89
C GLY A 99 -22.84 19.07 22.16
N LEU A 100 -21.92 19.06 21.18
CA LEU A 100 -20.60 18.41 21.28
C LEU A 100 -19.42 19.40 21.45
N SER A 101 -19.71 20.69 21.61
CA SER A 101 -18.70 21.65 22.07
C SER A 101 -18.44 21.41 23.56
N LEU A 102 -17.55 20.47 23.87
CA LEU A 102 -16.91 20.37 25.18
C LEU A 102 -16.25 21.72 25.46
N GLY A 103 -16.76 22.41 26.48
CA GLY A 103 -16.25 23.71 26.91
C GLY A 103 -14.75 23.67 27.16
N ALA A 104 -13.97 24.17 26.21
CA ALA A 104 -12.64 24.70 26.46
C ALA A 104 -12.82 26.11 27.02
N GLY A 105 -13.23 26.16 28.29
CA GLY A 105 -13.20 27.37 29.11
C GLY A 105 -12.02 27.26 30.09
N ILE A 106 -10.90 27.85 29.70
CA ILE A 106 -10.00 28.61 30.60
C ILE A 106 -9.66 29.93 29.90
#